data_AF-A0A8B6D6Y9-F1
#
_entry.id   AF-A0A8B6D6Y9-F1
#
_cell.length_a   1.000
_cell.length_b   1.000
_cell.length_c   1.000
_cell.angle_alpha   90.00
_cell.angle_beta   90.00
_cell.angle_gamma   90.00
#
_symmetry.space_group_name_H-M   'P 1'
#
loop_
_entity.id
_entity.type
_entity.pdbx_description
1 polymer ?
#
loop_
_entity_poly.entity_id
_entity_poly.type
_entity_poly.pdbx_seq_one_letter_code
_entity_poly.pdbx_strand_id
1 'polypeptide(L)'
;MLLSIVFFLNSLLYLKDDNRYKDVMKRYVVTDKYAEEKSLCSLHPENLHGYEPLNRSVYNLKVLQSTYNFMDQGHYRPVTCIPRQKVAILIPYRNREKGLLTLLNNVLPRIHRQQIEFGIYVVEQIGGELFNKGVLFNAAFKYAMAEYTYDCVVLHDVDIISEDDRNFFTCGYHPRHLAVKVEQFNYT
;
A
#
# COMPACT_ATOMS: atom_id res chain seq x y z
N MET A 1 -22.86 -2.01 10.15
CA MET A 1 -21.49 -1.48 10.15
C MET A 1 -21.24 -0.84 8.81
N LEU A 2 -21.00 0.48 8.77
CA LEU A 2 -20.70 1.20 7.54
C LEU A 2 -19.18 1.19 7.33
N LEU A 3 -18.73 0.85 6.13
CA LEU A 3 -17.32 0.84 5.74
C LEU A 3 -17.12 1.81 4.58
N SER A 4 -16.00 2.52 4.58
CA SER A 4 -15.55 3.33 3.45
C SER A 4 -14.14 2.92 3.08
N ILE A 5 -13.87 2.75 1.79
CA ILE A 5 -12.53 2.50 1.29
C ILE A 5 -12.01 3.84 0.78
N VAL A 6 -10.92 4.30 1.37
CA VAL A 6 -10.30 5.59 1.11
C VAL A 6 -8.98 5.34 0.39
N PHE A 7 -8.90 5.76 -0.87
CA PHE A 7 -7.63 5.82 -1.58
C PHE A 7 -7.03 7.22 -1.42
N PHE A 8 -5.82 7.28 -0.88
CA PHE A 8 -5.07 8.53 -0.82
C PHE A 8 -4.04 8.56 -1.94
N LEU A 9 -3.96 9.75 -2.56
CA LEU A 9 -3.06 10.19 -3.63
C LEU A 9 -3.70 10.18 -5.05
N ASN A 10 -4.23 11.36 -5.41
CA ASN A 10 -4.68 11.88 -6.71
C ASN A 10 -5.87 11.29 -7.48
N SER A 11 -6.70 10.44 -6.87
CA SER A 11 -8.14 10.36 -7.20
C SER A 11 -8.88 9.81 -6.00
N LEU A 12 -9.71 10.62 -5.34
CA LEU A 12 -10.64 10.12 -4.33
C LEU A 12 -11.66 9.20 -5.03
N LEU A 13 -11.43 7.89 -5.04
CA LEU A 13 -12.51 6.94 -5.26
C LEU A 13 -13.22 6.71 -3.93
N TYR A 14 -14.26 7.50 -3.71
CA TYR A 14 -15.36 7.12 -2.83
C TYR A 14 -16.16 6.04 -3.57
N LEU A 15 -16.06 4.78 -3.16
CA LEU A 15 -16.91 3.73 -3.68
C LEU A 15 -18.11 3.55 -2.78
N LYS A 16 -19.18 4.26 -3.18
CA LYS A 16 -20.54 3.99 -2.75
C LYS A 16 -21.41 3.47 -3.90
N ASP A 17 -20.83 3.11 -5.05
CA ASP A 17 -21.63 2.59 -6.16
C ASP A 17 -20.83 1.79 -7.22
N ASP A 18 -21.43 0.72 -7.71
CA ASP A 18 -20.88 -0.40 -8.52
C ASP A 18 -20.45 0.03 -9.94
N ASN A 19 -20.99 1.12 -10.46
CA ASN A 19 -20.90 1.45 -11.89
C ASN A 19 -19.58 2.10 -12.35
N ARG A 20 -18.71 2.58 -11.45
CA ARG A 20 -17.42 3.21 -11.84
C ARG A 20 -16.23 2.25 -11.88
N TYR A 21 -16.41 1.03 -11.40
CA TYR A 21 -15.45 -0.09 -11.43
C TYR A 21 -14.99 -0.44 -12.87
N LYS A 22 -15.92 -0.46 -13.83
CA LYS A 22 -15.63 -0.90 -15.21
C LYS A 22 -14.73 0.07 -15.99
N ASP A 23 -14.70 1.36 -15.63
CA ASP A 23 -13.95 2.38 -16.37
C ASP A 23 -12.48 2.47 -15.93
N VAL A 24 -12.18 2.19 -14.65
CA VAL A 24 -10.81 2.13 -14.11
C VAL A 24 -10.07 0.90 -14.66
N MET A 25 -10.70 -0.27 -14.61
CA MET A 25 -10.15 -1.52 -15.15
C MET A 25 -9.81 -1.43 -16.64
N LYS A 26 -10.64 -0.73 -17.41
CA LYS A 26 -10.43 -0.56 -18.85
C LYS A 26 -9.20 0.30 -19.17
N ARG A 27 -8.80 1.23 -18.29
CA ARG A 27 -7.56 2.02 -18.45
C ARG A 27 -6.31 1.22 -18.09
N TYR A 28 -6.36 0.44 -17.01
CA TYR A 28 -5.22 -0.40 -16.60
C TYR A 28 -4.91 -1.48 -17.65
N VAL A 29 -5.92 -2.11 -18.25
CA VAL A 29 -5.71 -3.11 -19.32
C VAL A 29 -5.15 -2.48 -20.61
N VAL A 30 -5.31 -1.18 -20.82
CA VAL A 30 -4.80 -0.48 -22.02
C VAL A 30 -3.30 -0.16 -21.92
N THR A 31 -2.72 -0.04 -20.73
CA THR A 31 -1.28 0.26 -20.55
C THR A 31 -0.37 -0.94 -20.80
N ASP A 32 -0.89 -2.17 -20.77
CA ASP A 32 -0.14 -3.40 -21.09
C ASP A 32 0.09 -3.62 -22.61
N LYS A 33 -0.40 -2.72 -23.50
CA LYS A 33 -0.31 -2.90 -24.96
C LYS A 33 1.05 -2.62 -25.61
N TYR A 34 2.06 -2.19 -24.85
CA TYR A 34 3.43 -1.99 -25.34
C TYR A 34 4.42 -2.71 -24.42
N ALA A 35 4.49 -4.03 -24.55
CA ALA A 35 5.53 -4.82 -23.91
C ALA A 35 6.85 -4.64 -24.67
N GLU A 36 7.64 -3.64 -24.28
CA GLU A 36 9.09 -3.72 -24.44
C GLU A 36 9.60 -4.99 -23.75
N GLU A 37 10.71 -5.54 -24.24
CA GLU A 37 11.40 -6.72 -23.72
C GLU A 37 12.01 -6.42 -22.33
N LYS A 38 11.15 -6.21 -21.33
CA LYS A 38 11.55 -5.88 -19.97
C LYS A 38 11.96 -7.16 -19.24
N SER A 39 13.13 -7.12 -18.60
CA SER A 39 13.56 -8.18 -17.70
C SER A 39 12.78 -8.12 -16.37
N LEU A 40 12.76 -9.24 -15.64
CA LEU A 40 12.21 -9.28 -14.28
C LEU A 40 13.01 -8.35 -13.35
N CYS A 41 12.33 -7.64 -12.46
CA CYS A 41 12.98 -6.83 -11.43
C CYS A 41 13.96 -7.69 -10.59
N SER A 42 15.03 -7.07 -10.08
CA SER A 42 16.03 -7.78 -9.27
C SER A 42 15.38 -8.35 -8.00
N LEU A 43 15.83 -9.53 -7.55
CA LEU A 43 15.50 -10.03 -6.21
C LEU A 43 16.13 -9.19 -5.10
N HIS A 44 17.21 -8.48 -5.44
CA HIS A 44 17.95 -7.60 -4.54
C HIS A 44 18.09 -6.24 -5.25
N PRO A 45 17.10 -5.34 -5.11
CA PRO A 45 17.19 -4.00 -5.68
C PRO A 45 18.43 -3.27 -5.16
N GLU A 46 19.22 -2.69 -6.06
CA GLU A 46 20.49 -2.05 -5.72
C GLU A 46 20.31 -0.72 -4.97
N ASN A 47 19.13 -0.12 -5.06
CA ASN A 47 18.79 1.17 -4.48
C ASN A 47 18.20 1.07 -3.06
N LEU A 48 18.30 -0.07 -2.38
CA LEU A 48 17.90 -0.17 -0.97
C LEU A 48 18.87 0.59 -0.07
N HIS A 49 18.35 1.35 0.87
CA HIS A 49 19.13 2.16 1.80
C HIS A 49 19.43 1.42 3.12
N GLY A 50 18.69 0.35 3.43
CA GLY A 50 18.75 -0.32 4.72
C GLY A 50 17.99 0.45 5.80
N TYR A 51 18.61 0.57 6.97
CA TYR A 51 18.02 1.28 8.10
C TYR A 51 17.96 2.79 7.83
N GLU A 52 16.76 3.35 7.95
CA GLU A 52 16.49 4.77 7.89
C GLU A 52 15.62 5.18 9.09
N PRO A 53 16.08 6.15 9.92
CA PRO A 53 15.29 6.60 11.06
C PRO A 53 13.96 7.19 10.61
N LEU A 54 12.94 7.10 11.49
CA LEU A 54 11.61 7.62 11.21
C LEU A 54 11.64 9.13 10.96
N ASN A 55 11.13 9.54 9.80
CA ASN A 55 10.83 10.94 9.53
C ASN A 55 9.51 11.31 10.21
N ARG A 56 9.62 12.04 11.32
CA ARG A 56 8.48 12.50 12.14
C ARG A 56 7.91 13.86 11.69
N SER A 57 8.37 14.39 10.56
CA SER A 57 7.85 15.66 10.05
C SER A 57 6.35 15.52 9.72
N VAL A 58 5.57 16.56 10.03
CA VAL A 58 4.14 16.57 9.74
C VAL A 58 3.94 17.06 8.32
N TYR A 59 3.57 16.14 7.44
CA TYR A 59 3.19 16.46 6.08
C TYR A 59 1.68 16.61 5.98
N ASN A 60 1.23 17.52 5.12
CA ASN A 60 -0.15 17.52 4.66
C ASN A 60 -0.26 16.64 3.41
N LEU A 61 -1.49 16.25 3.09
CA LEU A 61 -1.76 15.36 1.96
C LEU A 61 -1.24 15.91 0.62
N LYS A 62 -1.37 17.22 0.38
CA LYS A 62 -0.94 17.84 -0.90
C LYS A 62 0.56 17.70 -1.11
N VAL A 63 1.35 17.81 -0.03
CA VAL A 63 2.80 17.61 -0.12
C VAL A 63 3.09 16.16 -0.48
N LEU A 64 2.50 15.18 0.21
CA LEU A 64 2.70 13.76 -0.12
C LEU A 64 2.29 13.43 -1.56
N GLN A 65 1.21 14.03 -2.08
CA GLN A 65 0.79 13.88 -3.47
C GLN A 65 1.84 14.38 -4.46
N SER A 66 2.43 15.54 -4.18
CA SER A 66 3.49 16.08 -5.03
C SER A 66 4.80 15.30 -4.91
N THR A 67 5.14 14.81 -3.71
CA THR A 67 6.37 14.07 -3.43
C THR A 67 6.34 12.66 -4.03
N TYR A 68 5.19 11.98 -3.96
CA TYR A 68 5.02 10.61 -4.44
C TYR A 68 4.17 10.56 -5.71
N ASN A 69 4.52 11.40 -6.68
CA ASN A 69 3.86 11.48 -7.98
C ASN A 69 4.02 10.20 -8.84
N PHE A 70 4.87 9.25 -8.42
CA PHE A 70 4.96 7.92 -9.00
C PHE A 70 3.74 7.04 -8.69
N MET A 71 2.92 7.44 -7.71
CA MET A 71 1.66 6.77 -7.40
C MET A 71 0.57 7.23 -8.37
N ASP A 72 -0.11 6.28 -9.00
CA ASP A 72 -1.29 6.51 -9.82
C ASP A 72 -2.51 5.91 -9.12
N GLN A 73 -3.41 6.77 -8.63
CA GLN A 73 -4.66 6.38 -7.96
C GLN A 73 -4.48 5.37 -6.81
N GLY A 74 -3.38 5.50 -6.05
CA GLY A 74 -3.07 4.59 -4.93
C GLY A 74 -2.34 3.31 -5.34
N HIS A 75 -1.97 3.17 -6.62
CA HIS A 75 -1.16 2.07 -7.15
C HIS A 75 0.20 2.54 -7.65
N TYR A 76 1.16 1.63 -7.65
CA TYR A 76 2.47 1.82 -8.24
C TYR A 76 2.88 0.56 -9.00
N ARG A 77 3.46 0.75 -10.20
CA ARG A 77 4.06 -0.29 -11.00
C ARG A 77 5.45 0.15 -11.47
N PRO A 78 6.51 -0.65 -11.28
CA PRO A 78 7.82 -0.36 -11.85
C PRO A 78 7.76 -0.22 -13.37
N VAL A 79 8.34 0.86 -13.90
CA VAL A 79 8.35 1.11 -15.36
C VAL A 79 9.55 0.48 -16.07
N THR A 80 10.65 0.20 -15.35
CA THR A 80 11.92 -0.27 -15.91
C THR A 80 12.07 -1.80 -15.95
N CYS A 81 11.23 -2.53 -15.22
CA CYS A 81 11.31 -3.98 -15.10
C CYS A 81 9.92 -4.58 -14.82
N ILE A 82 9.79 -5.90 -15.02
CA ILE A 82 8.57 -6.63 -14.70
C ILE A 82 8.57 -7.00 -13.21
N PRO A 83 7.61 -6.52 -12.39
CA PRO A 83 7.55 -6.83 -10.97
C PRO A 83 7.35 -8.33 -10.75
N ARG A 84 8.06 -8.90 -9.76
CA ARG A 84 7.94 -10.33 -9.43
C ARG A 84 6.69 -10.67 -8.62
N GLN A 85 6.16 -9.69 -7.89
CA GLN A 85 4.96 -9.82 -7.09
C GLN A 85 4.14 -8.54 -7.19
N LYS A 86 2.83 -8.73 -7.28
CA LYS A 86 1.80 -7.70 -7.15
C LYS A 86 1.22 -7.80 -5.74
N VAL A 87 1.30 -6.70 -4.97
CA VAL A 87 1.00 -6.71 -3.54
C VAL A 87 -0.16 -5.76 -3.19
N ALA A 88 -1.20 -6.28 -2.54
CA ALA A 88 -2.23 -5.46 -1.91
C ALA A 88 -1.81 -5.13 -0.47
N ILE A 89 -1.63 -3.85 -0.15
CA ILE A 89 -1.34 -3.38 1.21
C ILE A 89 -2.62 -2.86 1.83
N LEU A 90 -3.17 -3.59 2.80
CA LEU A 90 -4.45 -3.30 3.43
C LEU A 90 -4.22 -2.60 4.77
N ILE A 91 -4.79 -1.41 4.95
CA ILE A 91 -4.62 -0.58 6.14
C ILE A 91 -5.98 -0.31 6.78
N PRO A 92 -6.29 -0.90 7.95
CA PRO A 92 -7.51 -0.61 8.66
C PRO A 92 -7.36 0.75 9.35
N TYR A 93 -8.41 1.57 9.28
CA TYR A 93 -8.32 2.97 9.65
C TYR A 93 -9.58 3.44 10.38
N ARG A 94 -9.40 4.37 11.34
CA ARG A 94 -10.47 5.22 11.89
C ARG A 94 -9.84 6.38 12.65
N ASN A 95 -10.18 7.62 12.29
CA ASN A 95 -9.78 8.85 13.02
C ASN A 95 -8.27 8.94 13.32
N ARG A 96 -7.41 8.50 12.40
CA ARG A 96 -5.94 8.39 12.58
C ARG A 96 -5.16 9.13 11.49
N GLU A 97 -5.68 10.26 11.00
CA GLU A 97 -5.14 10.98 9.83
C GLU A 97 -3.65 11.28 9.96
N LYS A 98 -3.21 11.84 11.10
CA LYS A 98 -1.80 12.10 11.36
C LYS A 98 -0.95 10.83 11.26
N GLY A 99 -1.42 9.72 11.86
CA GLY A 99 -0.73 8.43 11.80
C GLY A 99 -0.61 7.93 10.36
N LEU A 100 -1.69 8.03 9.59
CA LEU A 100 -1.69 7.64 8.18
C LEU A 100 -0.73 8.49 7.34
N LEU A 101 -0.71 9.81 7.53
CA LEU A 101 0.22 10.68 6.80
C LEU A 101 1.68 10.38 7.17
N THR A 102 1.97 10.12 8.44
CA THR A 102 3.29 9.68 8.89
C THR A 102 3.67 8.32 8.30
N LEU A 103 2.73 7.36 8.28
CA LEU A 103 2.93 6.06 7.67
C LEU A 103 3.30 6.19 6.19
N LEU A 104 2.48 6.88 5.40
CA LEU A 104 2.69 7.05 3.96
C LEU A 104 4.02 7.73 3.67
N ASN A 105 4.37 8.79 4.42
CA ASN A 105 5.64 9.50 4.25
C ASN A 105 6.88 8.61 4.46
N ASN A 106 6.77 7.61 5.34
CA ASN A 106 7.90 6.74 5.65
C ASN A 106 7.90 5.47 4.79
N VAL A 107 6.73 4.88 4.54
CA VAL A 107 6.63 3.58 3.88
C VAL A 107 6.69 3.69 2.36
N LEU A 108 6.02 4.66 1.74
CA LEU A 108 5.99 4.82 0.28
C LEU A 108 7.39 4.84 -0.36
N PRO A 109 8.35 5.68 0.08
CA PRO A 109 9.68 5.69 -0.52
C PRO A 109 10.42 4.36 -0.30
N ARG A 110 10.18 3.67 0.83
CA ARG A 110 10.82 2.39 1.15
C ARG A 110 10.32 1.27 0.24
N ILE A 111 9.00 1.10 0.10
CA ILE A 111 8.43 0.04 -0.75
C ILE A 111 8.59 0.33 -2.24
N HIS A 112 8.69 1.61 -2.64
CA HIS A 112 9.03 2.00 -4.01
C HIS A 112 10.42 1.45 -4.42
N ARG A 113 11.41 1.53 -3.51
CA ARG A 113 12.76 1.00 -3.77
C ARG A 113 12.82 -0.53 -3.82
N GLN A 114 11.81 -1.22 -3.30
CA GLN A 114 11.73 -2.69 -3.36
C GLN A 114 11.37 -3.23 -4.76
N GLN A 115 11.06 -2.37 -5.73
CA GLN A 115 10.72 -2.74 -7.11
C GLN A 115 9.56 -3.76 -7.22
N ILE A 116 8.60 -3.67 -6.30
CA ILE A 116 7.36 -4.44 -6.34
C ILE A 116 6.26 -3.61 -6.97
N GLU A 117 5.26 -4.26 -7.56
CA GLU A 117 4.00 -3.59 -7.88
C GLU A 117 3.10 -3.66 -6.66
N PHE A 118 2.49 -2.56 -6.28
CA PHE A 118 1.63 -2.52 -5.10
C PHE A 118 0.46 -1.55 -5.24
N GLY A 119 -0.64 -1.88 -4.56
CA GLY A 119 -1.75 -0.96 -4.30
C GLY A 119 -2.00 -0.81 -2.81
N ILE A 120 -2.34 0.40 -2.37
CA ILE A 120 -2.63 0.70 -0.96
C ILE A 120 -4.13 0.93 -0.77
N TYR A 121 -4.72 0.16 0.14
CA TYR A 121 -6.14 0.16 0.46
C TYR A 121 -6.34 0.60 1.91
N VAL A 122 -6.70 1.86 2.13
CA VAL A 122 -7.08 2.34 3.46
C VAL A 122 -8.56 2.08 3.65
N VAL A 123 -8.96 1.28 4.64
CA VAL A 123 -10.35 0.93 4.89
C VAL A 123 -10.81 1.50 6.22
N GLU A 124 -11.71 2.46 6.13
CA GLU A 124 -12.26 3.22 7.24
C GLU A 124 -13.52 2.57 7.82
N GLN A 125 -13.52 2.38 9.14
CA GLN A 125 -14.75 2.05 9.87
C GLN A 125 -15.52 3.33 10.22
N ILE A 126 -16.71 3.49 9.64
CA ILE A 126 -17.60 4.61 9.91
C ILE A 126 -18.56 4.26 11.06
N GLY A 127 -18.84 5.25 11.91
CA GLY A 127 -19.80 5.16 13.01
C GLY A 127 -19.14 5.05 14.38
N GLY A 128 -19.98 4.98 15.42
CA GLY A 128 -19.55 4.98 16.83
C GLY A 128 -19.27 3.60 17.43
N GLU A 129 -19.48 2.51 16.68
CA GLU A 129 -19.30 1.13 17.15
C GLU A 129 -17.84 0.83 17.55
N LEU A 130 -17.60 -0.26 18.27
CA LEU A 130 -16.23 -0.71 18.57
C LEU A 130 -15.42 -1.00 17.29
N PHE A 131 -14.15 -0.58 17.27
CA PHE A 131 -13.27 -0.80 16.12
C PHE A 131 -13.04 -2.30 15.89
N ASN A 132 -13.28 -2.78 14.68
CA ASN A 132 -13.10 -4.19 14.31
C ASN A 132 -12.09 -4.33 13.19
N LYS A 133 -10.82 -4.48 13.57
CA LYS A 133 -9.68 -4.63 12.67
C LYS A 133 -9.83 -5.83 11.71
N GLY A 134 -10.28 -6.97 12.22
CA GLY A 134 -10.41 -8.20 11.42
C GLY A 134 -11.46 -8.06 10.32
N VAL A 135 -12.59 -7.43 10.63
CA VAL A 135 -13.64 -7.18 9.64
C VAL A 135 -13.18 -6.17 8.57
N LEU A 136 -12.42 -5.15 8.95
CA LEU A 136 -11.84 -4.20 8.01
C LEU A 136 -10.87 -4.87 7.04
N PHE A 137 -9.97 -5.74 7.53
CA PHE A 137 -9.09 -6.52 6.66
C PHE A 137 -9.87 -7.42 5.70
N ASN A 138 -10.90 -8.12 6.18
CA ASN A 138 -11.71 -8.99 5.32
C ASN A 138 -12.45 -8.20 4.23
N ALA A 139 -12.98 -7.02 4.57
CA ALA A 139 -13.61 -6.13 3.60
C ALA A 139 -12.60 -5.60 2.58
N ALA A 140 -11.44 -5.14 3.06
CA ALA A 140 -10.33 -4.66 2.23
C ALA A 140 -9.84 -5.75 1.27
N PHE A 141 -9.68 -6.98 1.75
CA PHE A 141 -9.27 -8.13 0.95
C PHE A 141 -10.26 -8.42 -0.18
N LYS A 142 -11.55 -8.56 0.16
CA LYS A 142 -12.60 -8.83 -0.85
C LYS A 142 -12.62 -7.76 -1.93
N TYR A 143 -12.46 -6.50 -1.52
CA TYR A 143 -12.48 -5.39 -2.44
C TYR A 143 -11.20 -5.33 -3.31
N ALA A 144 -10.01 -5.45 -2.72
CA ALA A 144 -8.75 -5.44 -3.44
C ALA A 144 -8.64 -6.58 -4.46
N MET A 145 -9.06 -7.79 -4.08
CA MET A 145 -9.06 -8.96 -4.97
C MET A 145 -10.11 -8.88 -6.09
N ALA A 146 -11.13 -8.01 -5.95
CA ALA A 146 -12.07 -7.71 -7.02
C ALA A 146 -11.53 -6.60 -7.95
N GLU A 147 -10.78 -5.63 -7.41
CA GLU A 147 -10.21 -4.51 -8.16
C GLU A 147 -8.96 -4.87 -8.96
N TYR A 148 -8.16 -5.85 -8.52
CA TYR A 148 -6.92 -6.16 -9.19
C TYR A 148 -6.45 -7.59 -8.90
N THR A 149 -5.67 -8.17 -9.82
CA THR A 149 -5.08 -9.49 -9.63
C THR A 149 -3.78 -9.37 -8.85
N TYR A 150 -3.87 -9.54 -7.52
CA TYR A 150 -2.73 -9.55 -6.62
C TYR A 150 -2.23 -10.97 -6.34
N ASP A 151 -0.90 -11.10 -6.19
CA ASP A 151 -0.23 -12.34 -5.80
C ASP A 151 -0.07 -12.44 -4.27
N CYS A 152 -0.02 -11.29 -3.60
CA CYS A 152 0.30 -11.16 -2.20
C CYS A 152 -0.59 -10.13 -1.50
N VAL A 153 -0.86 -10.36 -0.21
CA VAL A 153 -1.60 -9.43 0.64
C VAL A 153 -0.81 -9.15 1.91
N VAL A 154 -0.59 -7.87 2.18
CA VAL A 154 0.04 -7.37 3.41
C VAL A 154 -1.03 -6.73 4.28
N LEU A 155 -1.23 -7.28 5.48
CA LEU A 155 -2.10 -6.70 6.50
C LEU A 155 -1.27 -5.74 7.34
N HIS A 156 -1.51 -4.43 7.21
CA HIS A 156 -0.63 -3.42 7.76
C HIS A 156 -1.36 -2.47 8.71
N ASP A 157 -0.80 -2.23 9.88
CA ASP A 157 -1.37 -1.29 10.85
C ASP A 157 -1.01 0.14 10.50
N VAL A 158 -1.91 1.08 10.77
CA VAL A 158 -1.67 2.51 10.49
C VAL A 158 -0.50 3.09 11.31
N ASP A 159 -0.18 2.49 12.46
CA ASP A 159 0.80 3.01 13.43
C ASP A 159 2.10 2.18 13.48
N ILE A 160 2.28 1.17 12.61
CA ILE A 160 3.53 0.40 12.51
C ILE A 160 4.32 0.93 11.31
N ILE A 161 5.61 1.19 11.45
CA ILE A 161 6.44 1.70 10.35
C ILE A 161 7.74 0.89 10.30
N SER A 162 8.07 0.35 9.12
CA SER A 162 9.31 -0.43 8.95
C SER A 162 10.52 0.49 8.82
N GLU A 163 11.44 0.49 9.79
CA GLU A 163 12.66 1.33 9.78
C GLU A 163 13.74 0.86 8.82
N ASP A 164 13.58 -0.32 8.20
CA ASP A 164 14.54 -0.89 7.27
C ASP A 164 13.84 -1.28 5.97
N ASP A 165 14.30 -0.77 4.83
CA ASP A 165 13.71 -1.09 3.53
C ASP A 165 14.11 -2.47 2.99
N ARG A 166 15.02 -3.18 3.67
CA ARG A 166 15.30 -4.61 3.45
C ARG A 166 14.23 -5.51 4.07
N ASN A 167 13.30 -4.97 4.87
CA ASN A 167 12.09 -5.68 5.28
C ASN A 167 11.06 -5.63 4.16
N PHE A 168 11.19 -6.54 3.19
CA PHE A 168 10.35 -6.54 1.99
C PHE A 168 8.85 -6.73 2.28
N PHE A 169 8.00 -5.92 1.65
CA PHE A 169 6.54 -6.03 1.68
C PHE A 169 6.06 -7.06 0.66
N THR A 170 6.59 -8.27 0.75
CA THR A 170 6.33 -9.39 -0.17
C THR A 170 5.96 -10.66 0.59
N CYS A 171 5.28 -11.56 -0.10
CA CYS A 171 4.88 -12.85 0.43
C CYS A 171 5.94 -13.91 0.14
N GLY A 172 6.13 -14.83 1.08
CA GLY A 172 6.89 -16.06 0.89
C GLY A 172 5.97 -17.26 0.65
N TYR A 173 6.54 -18.46 0.72
CA TYR A 173 5.78 -19.71 0.65
C TYR A 173 4.85 -19.93 1.87
N HIS A 174 5.20 -19.32 3.01
CA HIS A 174 4.41 -19.36 4.24
C HIS A 174 4.00 -17.95 4.68
N PRO A 175 2.95 -17.81 5.52
CA PRO A 175 2.59 -16.54 6.13
C PRO A 175 3.81 -15.92 6.83
N ARG A 176 4.04 -14.62 6.58
CA ARG A 176 5.18 -13.89 7.10
C ARG A 176 4.74 -12.82 8.09
N HIS A 177 5.38 -12.78 9.24
CA HIS A 177 5.23 -11.69 10.20
C HIS A 177 6.31 -10.62 9.93
N LEU A 178 5.89 -9.42 9.51
CA LEU A 178 6.81 -8.34 9.13
C LEU A 178 7.29 -7.51 10.33
N ALA A 179 6.44 -7.32 11.34
CA ALA A 179 6.70 -6.48 12.51
C ALA A 179 7.26 -7.30 13.69
N VAL A 180 8.39 -7.98 13.47
CA VAL A 180 8.98 -8.90 14.46
C VAL A 180 9.65 -8.21 15.65
N LYS A 181 10.19 -7.00 15.46
CA LYS A 181 10.86 -6.22 16.49
C LYS A 181 10.36 -4.78 16.42
N VAL A 182 9.67 -4.34 17.46
CA VAL A 182 8.97 -3.04 17.49
C VAL A 182 9.53 -2.17 18.61
N GLU A 183 9.70 -0.87 18.35
CA GLU A 183 10.22 0.13 19.32
C GLU A 183 9.46 0.08 20.65
N GLN A 184 8.13 -0.09 20.62
CA GLN A 184 7.29 -0.20 21.82
C GLN A 184 7.73 -1.31 22.78
N PHE A 185 8.37 -2.36 22.27
CA PHE A 185 8.92 -3.47 23.05
C PHE A 185 10.45 -3.43 23.11
N ASN A 186 11.07 -2.27 22.88
CA ASN A 186 12.54 -2.10 22.83
C ASN A 186 13.24 -3.11 21.89
N TYR A 187 12.56 -3.55 20.82
CA TYR A 187 13.07 -4.52 19.85
C TYR A 187 13.47 -5.89 20.45
N THR A 188 12.95 -6.25 21.63
CA THR A 188 13.14 -7.55 22.30
C THR A 188 12.02 -8.53 22.01
#